data_AF-A0A1I1G6B4-F1
#
_entry.id   AF-A0A1I1G6B4-F1
#
_cell.length_a   1.000
_cell.length_b   1.000
_cell.length_c   1.000
_cell.angle_alpha   90.00
_cell.angle_beta   90.00
_cell.angle_gamma   90.00
#
_symmetry.space_group_name_H-M   'P 1'
#
loop_
_entity.id
_entity.type
_entity.pdbx_description
1 polymer ?
#
loop_
_entity_poly.entity_id
_entity_poly.type
_entity_poly.pdbx_seq_one_letter_code
_entity_poly.pdbx_strand_id
1 'polypeptide(L)'
;MAIERIDRLLHADWSLSPSKRWCARARRIKGRWLIGDPARIDDVYRWRDTVLMASREGTTLAGFDFPIGVPERWASQVGVTDFRAFMATLDTPQWQRFFETASTPEEISLTRPFYPQRTCKGIRQSDLTQALGVDDFDALRRSCERDMPGRRPCPLFWTLGANQVGKAAQTGWQSLIRPAMAQGAALWPFDGLLAELAGTHQCILCETWPTLAARLLGAELSPRQSKRRQADRIDIGMRLLETGLPVVWETSARASLESGFGKRPEGEDAFDAMLGLLMMIAVVEGALPVASRLSPVERQLEGWILGLCR
;
A
#
# COMPACT_ATOMS: atom_id res chain seq x y z
N MET A 1 11.34 -17.64 8.06
CA MET A 1 12.17 -18.28 7.02
C MET A 1 12.29 -17.29 5.87
N ALA A 2 13.48 -17.12 5.31
CA ALA A 2 13.70 -16.19 4.19
C ALA A 2 12.98 -16.69 2.92
N ILE A 3 12.55 -15.76 2.06
CA ILE A 3 11.87 -16.05 0.79
C ILE A 3 12.87 -15.81 -0.34
N GLU A 4 13.65 -16.85 -0.65
CA GLU A 4 14.86 -16.74 -1.49
C GLU A 4 14.58 -16.40 -2.96
N ARG A 5 13.40 -16.73 -3.49
CA ARG A 5 13.05 -16.51 -4.90
C ARG A 5 12.70 -15.06 -5.25
N ILE A 6 12.53 -14.20 -4.25
CA ILE A 6 12.34 -12.76 -4.46
C ILE A 6 13.71 -12.11 -4.63
N ASP A 7 13.95 -11.57 -5.82
CA ASP A 7 15.22 -10.96 -6.21
C ASP A 7 15.13 -9.45 -6.46
N ARG A 8 13.90 -8.90 -6.53
CA ARG A 8 13.62 -7.49 -6.66
C ARG A 8 12.49 -7.08 -5.72
N LEU A 9 12.70 -5.96 -5.05
CA LEU A 9 11.67 -5.29 -4.24
C LEU A 9 11.42 -3.91 -4.81
N LEU A 10 10.14 -3.56 -4.89
CA LEU A 10 9.68 -2.22 -5.22
C LEU A 10 8.72 -1.81 -4.09
N HIS A 11 8.95 -0.67 -3.48
CA HIS A 11 7.95 -0.07 -2.60
C HIS A 11 7.54 1.28 -3.16
N ALA A 12 6.24 1.47 -3.37
CA ALA A 12 5.69 2.71 -3.88
C ALA A 12 4.86 3.42 -2.80
N ASP A 13 5.35 4.58 -2.36
CA ASP A 13 4.51 5.56 -1.69
C ASP A 13 3.56 6.17 -2.73
N TRP A 14 2.26 6.15 -2.43
CA TRP A 14 1.23 6.32 -3.45
C TRP A 14 0.23 7.41 -3.10
N SER A 15 -0.16 8.15 -4.14
CA SER A 15 -1.11 9.25 -4.00
C SER A 15 -1.93 9.45 -5.25
N LEU A 16 -3.07 10.13 -5.11
CA LEU A 16 -3.79 10.68 -6.25
C LEU A 16 -2.90 11.68 -7.04
N SER A 17 -2.06 12.46 -6.35
CA SER A 17 -1.16 13.42 -7.00
C SER A 17 0.05 12.70 -7.60
N PRO A 18 0.32 12.79 -8.92
CA PRO A 18 1.51 12.21 -9.53
C PRO A 18 2.81 12.71 -8.89
N SER A 19 2.84 13.97 -8.43
CA SER A 19 4.01 14.58 -7.78
C SER A 19 4.42 13.91 -6.47
N LYS A 20 3.49 13.15 -5.86
CA LYS A 20 3.66 12.47 -4.56
C LYS A 20 3.80 10.96 -4.72
N ARG A 21 3.99 10.44 -5.94
CA ARG A 21 4.21 9.01 -6.17
C ARG A 21 5.70 8.74 -6.26
N TRP A 22 6.22 7.94 -5.35
CA TRP A 22 7.65 7.65 -5.26
C TRP A 22 7.88 6.16 -5.12
N CYS A 23 8.87 5.63 -5.84
CA CYS A 23 9.27 4.23 -5.76
C CYS A 23 10.71 4.11 -5.27
N ALA A 24 10.89 3.41 -4.15
CA ALA A 24 12.18 2.90 -3.72
C ALA A 24 12.36 1.47 -4.24
N ARG A 25 13.59 1.10 -4.60
CA ARG A 25 13.89 -0.21 -5.22
C ARG A 25 15.10 -0.89 -4.59
N ALA A 26 15.03 -2.21 -4.50
CA ALA A 26 16.17 -3.05 -4.14
C ALA A 26 16.29 -4.23 -5.10
N ARG A 27 17.53 -4.68 -5.34
CA ARG A 27 17.81 -5.92 -6.06
C ARG A 27 18.77 -6.81 -5.26
N ARG A 28 18.55 -8.12 -5.29
CA ARG A 28 19.42 -9.09 -4.63
C ARG A 28 20.68 -9.30 -5.48
N ILE A 29 21.85 -9.17 -4.87
CA ILE A 29 23.17 -9.39 -5.48
C ILE A 29 24.04 -10.11 -4.45
N LYS A 30 24.52 -11.31 -4.78
CA LYS A 30 25.42 -12.10 -3.92
C LYS A 30 24.92 -12.19 -2.46
N GLY A 31 23.62 -12.45 -2.28
CA GLY A 31 23.00 -12.60 -0.97
C GLY A 31 22.68 -11.28 -0.23
N ARG A 32 22.95 -10.11 -0.81
CA ARG A 32 22.64 -8.79 -0.21
C ARG A 32 21.70 -7.97 -1.09
N TRP A 33 20.99 -7.02 -0.52
CA TRP A 33 20.10 -6.10 -1.22
C TRP A 33 20.82 -4.82 -1.60
N LEU A 34 21.09 -4.60 -2.89
CA LEU A 34 21.53 -3.31 -3.38
C LEU A 34 20.32 -2.38 -3.47
N ILE A 35 20.31 -1.33 -2.66
CA ILE A 35 19.26 -0.31 -2.65
C ILE A 35 19.71 0.89 -3.46
N GLY A 36 18.88 1.27 -4.43
CA GLY A 36 19.05 2.46 -5.25
C GLY A 36 18.25 3.64 -4.71
N ASP A 37 18.55 4.83 -5.24
CA ASP A 37 17.85 6.05 -4.86
C ASP A 37 16.36 5.98 -5.27
N PRO A 38 15.42 6.43 -4.41
CA PRO A 38 14.02 6.51 -4.78
C PRO A 38 13.80 7.41 -5.99
N ALA A 39 12.87 7.02 -6.85
CA ALA A 39 12.53 7.78 -8.06
C ALA A 39 11.04 8.11 -8.08
N ARG A 40 10.70 9.29 -8.59
CA ARG A 40 9.32 9.70 -8.78
C ARG A 40 8.67 8.89 -9.92
N ILE A 41 7.41 8.54 -9.75
CA ILE A 41 6.59 7.87 -10.76
C ILE A 41 5.80 8.93 -11.53
N ASP A 42 6.41 9.49 -12.59
CA ASP A 42 5.79 10.55 -13.40
C ASP A 42 4.65 10.03 -14.27
N ASP A 43 4.91 8.93 -15.00
CA ASP A 43 3.94 8.27 -15.86
C ASP A 43 3.70 6.85 -15.31
N VAL A 44 2.51 6.66 -14.72
CA VAL A 44 2.12 5.38 -14.13
C VAL A 44 2.03 4.27 -15.17
N TYR A 45 1.59 4.55 -16.39
CA TYR A 45 1.41 3.53 -17.42
C TYR A 45 2.76 3.05 -17.91
N ARG A 46 3.65 3.98 -18.23
CA ARG A 46 5.03 3.66 -18.61
C ARG A 46 5.76 2.96 -17.47
N TRP A 47 5.65 3.45 -16.24
CA TRP A 47 6.31 2.83 -15.09
C TRP A 47 5.81 1.41 -14.83
N ARG A 48 4.50 1.18 -14.93
CA ARG A 48 3.91 -0.16 -14.79
C ARG A 48 4.53 -1.12 -15.79
N ASP A 49 4.55 -0.76 -17.07
CA ASP A 49 4.97 -1.68 -18.14
C ASP A 49 6.50 -1.85 -18.19
N THR A 50 7.26 -0.79 -17.90
CA THR A 50 8.74 -0.81 -18.03
C THR A 50 9.50 -1.09 -16.74
N VAL A 51 8.87 -0.95 -15.57
CA VAL A 51 9.51 -1.17 -14.26
C VAL A 51 8.81 -2.28 -13.50
N LEU A 52 7.52 -2.14 -13.20
CA LEU A 52 6.78 -3.10 -12.38
C LEU A 52 6.69 -4.47 -13.05
N MET A 53 6.21 -4.50 -14.30
CA MET A 53 5.95 -5.70 -15.09
C MET A 53 7.12 -6.08 -16.02
N ALA A 54 8.27 -5.45 -15.86
CA ALA A 54 9.45 -5.80 -16.64
C ALA A 54 9.79 -7.29 -16.48
N SER A 55 9.91 -8.01 -17.60
CA SER A 55 10.31 -9.43 -17.62
C SER A 55 11.72 -9.60 -17.08
N ARG A 56 11.91 -10.51 -16.12
CA ARG A 56 13.20 -10.80 -15.47
C ARG A 56 13.29 -12.28 -15.08
N GLU A 57 14.50 -12.72 -14.77
CA GLU A 57 14.78 -14.12 -14.38
C GLU A 57 14.26 -14.49 -12.98
N GLY A 58 13.97 -13.52 -12.11
CA GLY A 58 13.42 -13.75 -10.77
C GLY A 58 12.16 -12.96 -10.45
N THR A 59 11.67 -13.11 -9.21
CA THR A 59 10.39 -12.55 -8.78
C THR A 59 10.53 -11.16 -8.17
N THR A 60 9.65 -10.28 -8.65
CA THR A 60 9.43 -8.96 -8.06
C THR A 60 8.31 -9.00 -7.04
N LEU A 61 8.59 -8.56 -5.82
CA LEU A 61 7.54 -8.19 -4.86
C LEU A 61 7.40 -6.67 -4.83
N ALA A 62 6.19 -6.19 -5.11
CA ALA A 62 5.86 -4.77 -5.18
C ALA A 62 4.82 -4.40 -4.11
N GLY A 63 5.24 -3.56 -3.15
CA GLY A 63 4.40 -3.03 -2.08
C GLY A 63 3.86 -1.63 -2.41
N PHE A 64 2.61 -1.37 -2.06
CA PHE A 64 1.96 -0.09 -2.32
C PHE A 64 1.28 0.47 -1.07
N ASP A 65 1.45 1.78 -0.83
CA ASP A 65 0.79 2.52 0.26
C ASP A 65 -0.66 2.89 -0.07
N PHE A 66 -1.51 1.89 -0.23
CA PHE A 66 -2.97 2.03 -0.25
C PHE A 66 -3.66 0.69 0.03
N PRO A 67 -4.89 0.71 0.56
CA PRO A 67 -5.70 -0.49 0.77
C PRO A 67 -5.86 -1.35 -0.48
N ILE A 68 -5.67 -2.66 -0.34
CA ILE A 68 -5.99 -3.67 -1.38
C ILE A 68 -6.96 -4.67 -0.76
N GLY A 69 -8.19 -4.68 -1.25
CA GLY A 69 -9.31 -5.43 -0.68
C GLY A 69 -10.44 -4.52 -0.22
N VAL A 70 -11.55 -5.12 0.21
CA VAL A 70 -12.79 -4.40 0.59
C VAL A 70 -13.29 -4.86 1.96
N PRO A 71 -14.00 -4.01 2.73
CA PRO A 71 -14.57 -4.41 4.02
C PRO A 71 -15.62 -5.51 3.87
N GLU A 72 -15.56 -6.54 4.71
CA GLU A 72 -16.48 -7.68 4.67
C GLU A 72 -17.95 -7.24 4.75
N ARG A 73 -18.26 -6.28 5.62
CA ARG A 73 -19.64 -5.83 5.85
C ARG A 73 -20.26 -5.23 4.59
N TRP A 74 -19.54 -4.36 3.88
CA TRP A 74 -20.01 -3.83 2.60
C TRP A 74 -20.11 -4.92 1.55
N ALA A 75 -19.09 -5.78 1.44
CA ALA A 75 -19.04 -6.84 0.44
C ALA A 75 -20.22 -7.83 0.58
N SER A 76 -20.65 -8.13 1.80
CA SER A 76 -21.82 -8.97 2.08
C SER A 76 -23.12 -8.38 1.53
N GLN A 77 -23.28 -7.05 1.56
CA GLN A 77 -24.46 -6.34 1.03
C GLN A 77 -24.60 -6.46 -0.48
N VAL A 78 -23.48 -6.64 -1.19
CA VAL A 78 -23.41 -6.71 -2.65
C VAL A 78 -23.13 -8.12 -3.18
N GLY A 79 -23.03 -9.12 -2.30
CA GLY A 79 -22.73 -10.50 -2.67
C GLY A 79 -21.30 -10.70 -3.19
N VAL A 80 -20.36 -9.84 -2.82
CA VAL A 80 -18.94 -10.02 -3.17
C VAL A 80 -18.28 -10.93 -2.13
N THR A 81 -17.80 -12.09 -2.57
CA THR A 81 -17.14 -13.08 -1.70
C THR A 81 -15.64 -13.26 -2.00
N ASP A 82 -15.20 -12.81 -3.17
CA ASP A 82 -13.82 -12.93 -3.63
C ASP A 82 -13.40 -11.62 -4.30
N PHE A 83 -12.35 -10.99 -3.78
CA PHE A 83 -11.87 -9.69 -4.24
C PHE A 83 -11.28 -9.76 -5.65
N ARG A 84 -10.60 -10.85 -6.00
CA ARG A 84 -9.99 -11.03 -7.33
C ARG A 84 -11.07 -11.17 -8.40
N ALA A 85 -12.09 -11.97 -8.15
CA ALA A 85 -13.26 -12.08 -9.01
C ALA A 85 -13.99 -10.74 -9.12
N PHE A 86 -14.20 -10.04 -8.00
CA PHE A 86 -14.82 -8.72 -7.99
C PHE A 86 -14.07 -7.72 -8.87
N MET A 87 -12.73 -7.66 -8.78
CA MET A 87 -11.90 -6.77 -9.59
C MET A 87 -12.08 -6.96 -11.11
N ALA A 88 -12.40 -8.18 -11.55
CA ALA A 88 -12.72 -8.49 -12.94
C ALA A 88 -14.12 -8.00 -13.37
N THR A 89 -15.05 -7.84 -12.41
CA THR A 89 -16.41 -7.34 -12.68
C THR A 89 -16.52 -5.82 -12.76
N LEU A 90 -15.46 -5.08 -12.39
CA LEU A 90 -15.51 -3.62 -12.28
C LEU A 90 -15.76 -2.86 -13.59
N ASP A 91 -15.58 -3.50 -14.75
CA ASP A 91 -15.93 -2.91 -16.06
C ASP A 91 -17.36 -3.24 -16.51
N THR A 92 -18.12 -4.02 -15.74
CA THR A 92 -19.50 -4.35 -16.07
C THR A 92 -20.44 -3.17 -15.76
N PRO A 93 -21.61 -3.08 -16.43
CA PRO A 93 -22.56 -1.98 -16.21
C PRO A 93 -22.99 -1.79 -14.74
N GLN A 94 -23.03 -2.88 -13.94
CA GLN A 94 -23.35 -2.82 -12.51
C GLN A 94 -22.36 -1.97 -11.72
N TRP A 95 -21.08 -2.04 -12.08
CA TRP A 95 -19.96 -1.48 -11.32
C TRP A 95 -19.34 -0.24 -11.98
N GLN A 96 -19.91 0.24 -13.09
CA GLN A 96 -19.36 1.36 -13.87
C GLN A 96 -19.11 2.64 -13.03
N ARG A 97 -19.86 2.81 -11.93
CA ARG A 97 -19.75 3.97 -11.04
C ARG A 97 -18.92 3.71 -9.80
N PHE A 98 -18.33 2.52 -9.63
CA PHE A 98 -17.62 2.13 -8.41
C PHE A 98 -16.50 3.09 -8.05
N PHE A 99 -15.76 3.59 -9.04
CA PHE A 99 -14.66 4.53 -8.84
C PHE A 99 -15.10 6.00 -8.84
N GLU A 100 -16.39 6.31 -9.01
CA GLU A 100 -16.91 7.67 -8.90
C GLU A 100 -17.15 8.02 -7.43
N THR A 101 -16.43 9.01 -6.90
CA THR A 101 -16.72 9.51 -5.56
C THR A 101 -18.02 10.33 -5.56
N ALA A 102 -18.95 9.99 -4.67
CA ALA A 102 -20.20 10.70 -4.45
C ALA A 102 -19.95 12.12 -3.91
N SER A 103 -20.66 13.09 -4.49
CA SER A 103 -20.62 14.51 -4.09
C SER A 103 -21.68 14.85 -3.05
N THR A 104 -22.82 14.15 -3.07
CA THR A 104 -23.93 14.34 -2.13
C THR A 104 -24.34 13.01 -1.50
N PRO A 105 -25.05 13.00 -0.36
CA PRO A 105 -25.56 11.78 0.27
C PRO A 105 -26.42 10.91 -0.66
N GLU A 106 -27.25 11.53 -1.51
CA GLU A 106 -28.20 10.83 -2.42
C GLU A 106 -27.49 10.09 -3.55
N GLU A 107 -26.24 10.45 -3.83
CA GLU A 107 -25.41 9.79 -4.81
C GLU A 107 -24.75 8.51 -4.30
N ILE A 108 -24.71 8.32 -2.98
CA ILE A 108 -24.09 7.16 -2.35
C ILE A 108 -24.97 5.94 -2.62
N SER A 109 -24.35 4.87 -3.06
CA SER A 109 -25.01 3.58 -3.22
C SER A 109 -24.01 2.46 -3.02
N LEU A 110 -24.51 1.23 -2.89
CA LEU A 110 -23.67 0.04 -2.78
C LEU A 110 -22.69 -0.11 -3.96
N THR A 111 -23.04 0.36 -5.16
CA THR A 111 -22.19 0.32 -6.36
C THR A 111 -21.47 1.64 -6.66
N ARG A 112 -21.65 2.68 -5.83
CA ARG A 112 -20.91 3.95 -5.83
C ARG A 112 -20.57 4.35 -4.37
N PRO A 113 -19.67 3.62 -3.69
CA PRO A 113 -19.57 3.70 -2.24
C PRO A 113 -18.65 4.82 -1.72
N PHE A 114 -17.77 5.38 -2.55
CA PHE A 114 -16.80 6.37 -2.07
C PHE A 114 -17.45 7.73 -1.82
N TYR A 115 -17.25 8.31 -0.64
CA TYR A 115 -17.81 9.61 -0.25
C TYR A 115 -16.94 10.27 0.83
N PRO A 116 -16.77 11.60 0.85
CA PRO A 116 -17.26 12.60 -0.11
C PRO A 116 -16.19 13.01 -1.13
N GLN A 117 -16.60 13.47 -2.32
CA GLN A 117 -15.69 13.89 -3.38
C GLN A 117 -14.76 15.04 -2.94
N ARG A 118 -15.33 16.01 -2.20
CA ARG A 118 -14.63 17.17 -1.66
C ARG A 118 -15.23 17.57 -0.33
N THR A 119 -14.50 18.37 0.44
CA THR A 119 -15.04 18.99 1.66
C THR A 119 -16.12 20.01 1.29
N CYS A 120 -17.30 19.88 1.87
CA CYS A 120 -18.38 20.86 1.85
C CYS A 120 -19.09 20.89 3.21
N LYS A 121 -19.91 21.91 3.44
CA LYS A 121 -20.65 22.06 4.70
C LYS A 121 -21.69 20.93 4.82
N GLY A 122 -21.72 20.28 5.99
CA GLY A 122 -22.78 19.32 6.33
C GLY A 122 -22.50 17.85 6.02
N ILE A 123 -21.31 17.51 5.53
CA ILE A 123 -20.85 16.12 5.33
C ILE A 123 -20.88 15.33 6.64
N ARG A 124 -21.49 14.14 6.65
CA ARG A 124 -21.53 13.26 7.83
C ARG A 124 -21.11 11.84 7.47
N GLN A 125 -20.44 11.18 8.42
CA GLN A 125 -20.16 9.74 8.31
C GLN A 125 -21.45 8.91 8.33
N SER A 126 -22.50 9.40 9.00
CA SER A 126 -23.82 8.75 9.04
C SER A 126 -24.47 8.63 7.66
N ASP A 127 -24.22 9.59 6.76
CA ASP A 127 -24.75 9.57 5.40
C ASP A 127 -24.21 8.34 4.65
N LEU A 128 -22.92 8.06 4.85
CA LEU A 128 -22.24 6.91 4.27
C LEU A 128 -22.73 5.59 4.90
N THR A 129 -22.80 5.51 6.23
CA THR A 129 -23.21 4.26 6.90
C THR A 129 -24.65 3.90 6.59
N GLN A 130 -25.56 4.88 6.57
CA GLN A 130 -26.96 4.69 6.20
C GLN A 130 -27.11 4.23 4.75
N ALA A 131 -26.44 4.88 3.79
CA ALA A 131 -26.54 4.54 2.39
C ALA A 131 -25.91 3.18 2.04
N LEU A 132 -24.90 2.74 2.80
CA LEU A 132 -24.27 1.43 2.63
C LEU A 132 -24.90 0.32 3.50
N GLY A 133 -25.93 0.65 4.29
CA GLY A 133 -26.66 -0.32 5.11
C GLY A 133 -25.81 -0.98 6.19
N VAL A 134 -24.92 -0.23 6.84
CA VAL A 134 -24.07 -0.72 7.95
C VAL A 134 -24.38 0.02 9.25
N ASP A 135 -24.20 -0.68 10.37
CA ASP A 135 -24.59 -0.20 11.70
C ASP A 135 -23.79 1.04 12.13
N ASP A 136 -22.49 1.06 11.85
CA ASP A 136 -21.60 2.15 12.22
C ASP A 136 -20.42 2.32 11.25
N PHE A 137 -19.60 3.34 11.50
CA PHE A 137 -18.46 3.69 10.66
C PHE A 137 -17.28 2.70 10.80
N ASP A 138 -17.17 1.96 11.91
CA ASP A 138 -16.13 0.94 12.11
C ASP A 138 -16.45 -0.35 11.35
N ALA A 139 -17.72 -0.63 11.08
CA ALA A 139 -18.16 -1.70 10.20
C ALA A 139 -17.61 -1.58 8.77
N LEU A 140 -17.22 -0.37 8.35
CA LEU A 140 -16.56 -0.11 7.06
C LEU A 140 -15.04 -0.31 7.09
N ARG A 141 -14.45 -0.71 8.23
CA ARG A 141 -13.03 -1.07 8.30
C ARG A 141 -12.82 -2.54 7.94
N ARG A 142 -11.63 -2.82 7.41
CA ARG A 142 -11.10 -4.17 7.31
C ARG A 142 -10.49 -4.62 8.64
N SER A 143 -10.26 -5.91 8.80
CA SER A 143 -9.67 -6.46 10.02
C SER A 143 -8.25 -5.94 10.25
N CYS A 144 -7.43 -5.81 9.21
CA CYS A 144 -6.08 -5.24 9.33
C CYS A 144 -6.07 -3.78 9.82
N GLU A 145 -7.10 -3.01 9.48
CA GLU A 145 -7.21 -1.60 9.89
C GLU A 145 -7.63 -1.46 11.36
N ARG A 146 -8.38 -2.42 11.89
CA ARG A 146 -8.72 -2.52 13.31
C ARG A 146 -7.50 -2.92 14.15
N ASP A 147 -6.67 -3.81 13.61
CA ASP A 147 -5.47 -4.34 14.25
C ASP A 147 -4.24 -3.42 14.11
N MET A 148 -4.35 -2.35 13.32
CA MET A 148 -3.25 -1.40 13.15
C MET A 148 -2.87 -0.73 14.48
N PRO A 149 -1.61 -0.83 14.92
CA PRO A 149 -1.16 -0.13 16.13
C PRO A 149 -1.20 1.39 15.95
N GLY A 150 -1.61 2.09 17.01
CA GLY A 150 -1.66 3.55 17.02
C GLY A 150 -2.87 4.11 16.27
N ARG A 151 -2.64 5.03 15.32
CA ARG A 151 -3.73 5.69 14.59
C ARG A 151 -4.25 4.75 13.49
N ARG A 152 -5.51 4.33 13.63
CA ARG A 152 -6.21 3.52 12.62
C ARG A 152 -6.37 4.29 11.29
N PRO A 153 -6.20 3.61 10.14
CA PRO A 153 -6.59 4.14 8.84
C PRO A 153 -8.08 4.52 8.84
N CYS A 154 -8.43 5.47 7.97
CA CYS A 154 -9.84 5.75 7.71
C CYS A 154 -10.44 4.59 6.89
N PRO A 155 -11.72 4.22 7.09
CA PRO A 155 -12.41 3.26 6.23
C PRO A 155 -12.24 3.58 4.74
N LEU A 156 -12.09 2.54 3.91
CA LEU A 156 -11.83 2.63 2.48
C LEU A 156 -12.74 3.63 1.75
N PHE A 157 -14.04 3.57 2.05
CA PHE A 157 -15.05 4.36 1.34
C PHE A 157 -15.16 5.81 1.82
N TRP A 158 -14.46 6.18 2.90
CA TRP A 158 -14.42 7.56 3.35
C TRP A 158 -13.23 8.32 2.76
N THR A 159 -13.52 9.38 2.00
CA THR A 159 -12.50 10.09 1.18
C THR A 159 -12.15 11.48 1.69
N LEU A 160 -12.50 11.79 2.95
CA LEU A 160 -12.24 13.09 3.58
C LEU A 160 -11.32 12.99 4.81
N GLY A 161 -10.37 13.93 4.90
CA GLY A 161 -9.45 14.07 6.04
C GLY A 161 -8.04 13.60 5.72
N ALA A 162 -7.08 13.98 6.56
CA ALA A 162 -5.65 13.74 6.31
C ALA A 162 -5.23 12.25 6.38
N ASN A 163 -6.06 11.38 6.95
CA ASN A 163 -5.84 9.93 7.03
C ASN A 163 -6.76 9.14 6.08
N GLN A 164 -7.45 9.81 5.15
CA GLN A 164 -8.24 9.11 4.13
C GLN A 164 -7.31 8.34 3.20
N VAL A 165 -7.75 7.14 2.82
CA VAL A 165 -7.01 6.21 1.96
C VAL A 165 -7.77 5.91 0.67
N GLY A 166 -9.08 6.18 0.63
CA GLY A 166 -9.95 5.83 -0.48
C GLY A 166 -9.51 6.41 -1.81
N LYS A 167 -9.08 7.68 -1.86
CA LYS A 167 -8.63 8.30 -3.12
C LYS A 167 -7.38 7.63 -3.68
N ALA A 168 -6.45 7.23 -2.81
CA ALA A 168 -5.23 6.52 -3.20
C ALA A 168 -5.56 5.10 -3.68
N ALA A 169 -6.47 4.39 -3.00
CA ALA A 169 -6.97 3.09 -3.43
C ALA A 169 -7.66 3.18 -4.81
N GLN A 170 -8.56 4.15 -5.03
CA GLN A 170 -9.24 4.34 -6.31
C GLN A 170 -8.26 4.51 -7.47
N THR A 171 -7.25 5.39 -7.35
CA THR A 171 -6.26 5.58 -8.42
C THR A 171 -5.31 4.39 -8.54
N GLY A 172 -4.91 3.75 -7.44
CA GLY A 172 -4.01 2.60 -7.45
C GLY A 172 -4.66 1.39 -8.11
N TRP A 173 -5.92 1.11 -7.80
CA TRP A 173 -6.64 -0.03 -8.36
C TRP A 173 -6.82 0.13 -9.88
N GLN A 174 -7.28 1.29 -10.33
CA GLN A 174 -7.54 1.55 -11.75
C GLN A 174 -6.26 1.56 -12.60
N SER A 175 -5.22 2.24 -12.14
CA SER A 175 -4.02 2.48 -12.96
C SER A 175 -2.94 1.41 -12.82
N LEU A 176 -2.89 0.71 -11.68
CA LEU A 176 -1.86 -0.28 -11.37
C LEU A 176 -2.39 -1.69 -11.17
N ILE A 177 -3.23 -1.90 -10.13
CA ILE A 177 -3.56 -3.26 -9.69
C ILE A 177 -4.30 -4.03 -10.79
N ARG A 178 -5.40 -3.48 -11.32
CA ARG A 178 -6.19 -4.18 -12.36
C ARG A 178 -5.35 -4.46 -13.62
N PRO A 179 -4.62 -3.47 -14.20
CA PRO A 179 -3.82 -3.74 -15.38
C PRO A 179 -2.64 -4.69 -15.12
N ALA A 180 -1.99 -4.63 -13.96
CA ALA A 180 -0.90 -5.54 -13.62
C ALA A 180 -1.40 -6.99 -13.44
N MET A 181 -2.59 -7.17 -12.82
CA MET A 181 -3.24 -8.48 -12.75
C MET A 181 -3.58 -9.03 -14.14
N ALA A 182 -4.06 -8.18 -15.05
CA ALA A 182 -4.32 -8.57 -16.44
C ALA A 182 -3.03 -8.99 -17.20
N GLN A 183 -1.88 -8.47 -16.77
CA GLN A 183 -0.55 -8.87 -17.26
C GLN A 183 0.06 -10.06 -16.49
N GLY A 184 -0.71 -10.70 -15.59
CA GLY A 184 -0.30 -11.92 -14.89
C GLY A 184 0.38 -11.71 -13.54
N ALA A 185 0.34 -10.50 -12.97
CA ALA A 185 0.78 -10.30 -11.59
C ALA A 185 -0.13 -11.03 -10.59
N ALA A 186 0.46 -11.67 -9.58
CA ALA A 186 -0.26 -12.18 -8.43
C ALA A 186 -0.56 -11.06 -7.42
N LEU A 187 -1.61 -11.24 -6.62
CA LEU A 187 -2.03 -10.34 -5.56
C LEU A 187 -2.01 -11.08 -4.23
N TRP A 188 -1.09 -10.71 -3.34
CA TRP A 188 -1.03 -11.26 -1.98
C TRP A 188 -1.95 -10.45 -1.05
N PRO A 189 -2.72 -11.08 -0.13
CA PRO A 189 -2.78 -12.52 0.18
C PRO A 189 -3.81 -13.34 -0.63
N PHE A 190 -4.49 -12.72 -1.60
CA PHE A 190 -5.61 -13.31 -2.34
C PHE A 190 -5.26 -14.56 -3.12
N ASP A 191 -4.06 -14.57 -3.70
CA ASP A 191 -3.62 -15.67 -4.58
C ASP A 191 -2.86 -16.78 -3.84
N GLY A 192 -2.69 -16.66 -2.52
CA GLY A 192 -2.06 -17.69 -1.69
C GLY A 192 -0.89 -17.19 -0.86
N LEU A 193 -0.05 -18.12 -0.42
CA LEU A 193 1.08 -17.81 0.46
C LEU A 193 2.20 -17.11 -0.32
N LEU A 194 2.79 -16.08 0.28
CA LEU A 194 3.84 -15.27 -0.37
C LEU A 194 5.01 -16.13 -0.87
N ALA A 195 5.41 -17.15 -0.12
CA ALA A 195 6.49 -18.07 -0.50
C ALA A 195 6.15 -18.93 -1.73
N GLU A 196 4.88 -19.36 -1.86
CA GLU A 196 4.41 -20.14 -3.02
C GLU A 196 4.28 -19.27 -4.26
N LEU A 197 3.76 -18.05 -4.09
CA LEU A 197 3.67 -17.05 -5.16
C LEU A 197 5.06 -16.69 -5.71
N ALA A 198 6.05 -16.55 -4.84
CA ALA A 198 7.44 -16.31 -5.24
C ALA A 198 8.04 -17.47 -6.07
N GLY A 199 7.44 -18.66 -6.01
CA GLY A 199 7.87 -19.79 -6.82
C GLY A 199 7.22 -19.88 -8.19
N THR A 200 6.14 -19.15 -8.43
CA THR A 200 5.23 -19.37 -9.57
C THR A 200 4.94 -18.12 -10.39
N HIS A 201 5.21 -16.93 -9.85
CA HIS A 201 4.90 -15.65 -10.50
C HIS A 201 6.14 -14.77 -10.62
N GLN A 202 6.22 -14.01 -11.71
CA GLN A 202 7.28 -13.02 -11.93
C GLN A 202 7.04 -11.72 -11.15
N CYS A 203 5.78 -11.39 -10.86
CA CYS A 203 5.40 -10.18 -10.13
C CYS A 203 4.31 -10.50 -9.11
N ILE A 204 4.49 -10.01 -7.88
CA ILE A 204 3.54 -10.14 -6.78
C ILE A 204 3.28 -8.73 -6.25
N LEU A 205 2.02 -8.37 -6.11
CA LEU A 205 1.58 -7.09 -5.57
C LEU A 205 1.09 -7.30 -4.13
N CYS A 206 1.42 -6.39 -3.22
CA CYS A 206 0.94 -6.43 -1.84
C CYS A 206 0.66 -5.02 -1.30
N GLU A 207 -0.17 -4.95 -0.26
CA GLU A 207 -0.38 -3.72 0.51
C GLU A 207 0.74 -3.55 1.54
N THR A 208 1.25 -2.32 1.65
CA THR A 208 2.23 -1.90 2.65
C THR A 208 1.76 -0.64 3.35
N TRP A 209 2.33 -0.34 4.51
CA TRP A 209 1.97 0.86 5.27
C TRP A 209 3.23 1.50 5.88
N PRO A 210 3.74 2.63 5.35
CA PRO A 210 5.00 3.24 5.80
C PRO A 210 5.04 3.58 7.29
N THR A 211 3.89 3.93 7.89
CA THR A 211 3.82 4.17 9.34
C THR A 211 4.05 2.89 10.14
N LEU A 212 3.55 1.73 9.65
CA LEU A 212 3.83 0.43 10.25
C LEU A 212 5.30 0.07 10.07
N ALA A 213 5.86 0.32 8.87
CA ALA A 213 7.27 0.11 8.60
C ALA A 213 8.16 0.91 9.57
N ALA A 214 7.86 2.19 9.79
CA ALA A 214 8.56 3.02 10.77
C ALA A 214 8.56 2.38 12.16
N ARG A 215 7.41 1.86 12.61
CA ARG A 215 7.29 1.17 13.91
C ARG A 215 8.14 -0.09 13.98
N LEU A 216 7.98 -0.99 13.02
CA LEU A 216 8.66 -2.28 13.01
C LEU A 216 10.18 -2.15 12.88
N LEU A 217 10.66 -1.07 12.27
CA LEU A 217 12.09 -0.78 12.11
C LEU A 217 12.66 0.11 13.24
N GLY A 218 11.88 0.44 14.28
CA GLY A 218 12.35 1.34 15.36
C GLY A 218 12.61 2.79 14.90
N ALA A 219 12.01 3.18 13.78
CA ALA A 219 12.15 4.46 13.09
C ALA A 219 10.91 5.37 13.27
N GLU A 220 10.02 5.05 14.21
CA GLU A 220 8.88 5.89 14.58
C GLU A 220 9.33 7.30 14.97
N LEU A 221 8.62 8.30 14.44
CA LEU A 221 8.78 9.70 14.82
C LEU A 221 8.13 9.92 16.19
N SER A 222 8.85 10.56 17.10
CA SER A 222 8.26 10.99 18.37
C SER A 222 7.20 12.08 18.17
N PRO A 223 6.32 12.37 19.16
CA PRO A 223 5.30 13.42 19.03
C PRO A 223 5.84 14.82 18.73
N ARG A 224 7.13 15.06 18.99
CA ARG A 224 7.82 16.33 18.70
C ARG A 224 8.44 16.36 17.30
N GLN A 225 8.41 15.26 16.57
CA GLN A 225 8.97 15.07 15.24
C GLN A 225 7.89 15.00 14.17
N SER A 226 8.26 15.31 12.93
CA SER A 226 7.38 15.32 11.77
C SER A 226 8.16 14.97 10.52
N LYS A 227 7.62 14.05 9.72
CA LYS A 227 8.22 13.67 8.42
C LYS A 227 8.34 14.84 7.45
N ARG A 228 7.61 15.93 7.67
CA ARG A 228 7.73 17.17 6.87
C ARG A 228 8.98 17.98 7.18
N ARG A 229 9.59 17.77 8.35
CA ARG A 229 10.81 18.47 8.77
C ARG A 229 12.03 17.65 8.36
N GLN A 230 12.88 18.25 7.53
CA GLN A 230 14.08 17.58 7.01
C GLN A 230 15.01 17.10 8.13
N ALA A 231 15.22 17.91 9.18
CA ALA A 231 16.09 17.54 10.30
C ALA A 231 15.66 16.22 10.94
N ASP A 232 14.35 16.02 11.15
CA ASP A 232 13.86 14.74 11.69
C ASP A 232 14.12 13.60 10.70
N ARG A 233 13.91 13.82 9.40
CA ARG A 233 14.21 12.79 8.39
C ARG A 233 15.69 12.43 8.34
N ILE A 234 16.61 13.37 8.58
CA ILE A 234 18.05 13.09 8.71
C ILE A 234 18.29 12.19 9.92
N ASP A 235 17.74 12.55 11.08
CA ASP A 235 17.90 11.75 12.31
C ASP A 235 17.38 10.33 12.12
N ILE A 236 16.19 10.17 11.50
CA ILE A 236 15.69 8.83 11.17
C ILE A 236 16.55 8.14 10.12
N GLY A 237 16.95 8.85 9.06
CA GLY A 237 17.74 8.32 7.95
C GLY A 237 19.06 7.71 8.41
N MET A 238 19.75 8.36 9.35
CA MET A 238 20.97 7.83 9.95
C MET A 238 20.73 6.51 10.68
N ARG A 239 19.62 6.38 11.41
CA ARG A 239 19.24 5.11 12.07
C ARG A 239 18.90 4.01 11.06
N LEU A 240 18.28 4.37 9.93
CA LEU A 240 17.96 3.43 8.86
C LEU A 240 19.21 2.87 8.15
N LEU A 241 20.34 3.59 8.17
CA LEU A 241 21.61 3.07 7.67
C LEU A 241 22.18 1.94 8.55
N GLU A 242 21.71 1.83 9.80
CA GLU A 242 22.21 0.91 10.83
C GLU A 242 21.22 -0.24 11.14
N THR A 243 20.30 -0.54 10.23
CA THR A 243 19.21 -1.53 10.43
C THR A 243 19.67 -2.97 10.70
N GLY A 244 20.95 -3.31 10.47
CA GLY A 244 21.45 -4.69 10.57
C GLY A 244 20.95 -5.63 9.47
N LEU A 245 20.11 -5.14 8.55
CA LEU A 245 19.65 -5.88 7.38
C LEU A 245 20.82 -6.11 6.40
N PRO A 246 20.78 -7.16 5.54
CA PRO A 246 21.83 -7.46 4.58
C PRO A 246 21.78 -6.52 3.36
N VAL A 247 21.85 -5.21 3.61
CA VAL A 247 21.73 -4.15 2.59
C VAL A 247 23.09 -3.62 2.16
N VAL A 248 23.18 -3.18 0.92
CA VAL A 248 24.26 -2.38 0.35
C VAL A 248 23.62 -1.15 -0.26
N TRP A 249 24.13 0.02 0.06
CA TRP A 249 23.58 1.29 -0.44
C TRP A 249 24.35 1.74 -1.68
N GLU A 250 23.64 2.09 -2.75
CA GLU A 250 24.23 2.95 -3.77
C GLU A 250 24.60 4.31 -3.16
N THR A 251 25.65 4.94 -3.67
CA THR A 251 26.15 6.23 -3.15
C THR A 251 25.06 7.29 -3.09
N SER A 252 24.21 7.36 -4.12
CA SER A 252 23.06 8.28 -4.17
C SER A 252 22.01 7.97 -3.11
N ALA A 253 21.62 6.71 -2.95
CA ALA A 253 20.64 6.28 -1.94
C ALA A 253 21.12 6.60 -0.52
N ARG A 254 22.40 6.36 -0.24
CA ARG A 254 23.03 6.70 1.04
C ARG A 254 22.99 8.21 1.27
N ALA A 255 23.40 9.01 0.29
CA ALA A 255 23.38 10.47 0.40
C ALA A 255 21.95 11.03 0.59
N SER A 256 20.94 10.39 -0.02
CA SER A 256 19.53 10.75 0.20
C SER A 256 19.10 10.51 1.64
N LEU A 257 19.48 9.39 2.27
CA LEU A 257 19.22 9.15 3.69
C LEU A 257 19.95 10.16 4.60
N GLU A 258 21.25 10.38 4.35
CA GLU A 258 22.08 11.32 5.12
C GLU A 258 21.57 12.77 5.02
N SER A 259 20.96 13.14 3.89
CA SER A 259 20.38 14.47 3.67
C SER A 259 18.88 14.56 4.02
N GLY A 260 18.25 13.47 4.47
CA GLY A 260 16.82 13.42 4.72
C GLY A 260 15.98 13.75 3.48
N PHE A 261 16.42 13.29 2.30
CA PHE A 261 15.76 13.48 1.00
C PHE A 261 15.60 14.95 0.60
N GLY A 262 16.52 15.80 1.06
CA GLY A 262 16.55 17.23 0.74
C GLY A 262 15.47 18.07 1.44
N LYS A 263 15.42 19.38 1.12
CA LYS A 263 14.53 20.36 1.77
C LYS A 263 13.12 20.42 1.18
N ARG A 264 12.91 19.80 0.02
CA ARG A 264 11.65 19.97 -0.73
C ARG A 264 10.49 19.24 -0.04
N PRO A 265 9.24 19.70 -0.22
CA PRO A 265 8.07 19.05 0.38
C PRO A 265 7.94 17.58 0.00
N GLU A 266 8.31 17.20 -1.22
CA GLU A 266 8.22 15.82 -1.72
C GLU A 266 9.23 14.86 -1.06
N GLY A 267 10.18 15.38 -0.28
CA GLY A 267 11.14 14.55 0.46
C GLY A 267 10.48 13.66 1.51
N GLU A 268 9.26 13.99 1.97
CA GLU A 268 8.48 13.09 2.85
C GLU A 268 8.01 11.83 2.11
N ASP A 269 7.62 11.97 0.84
CA ASP A 269 7.04 10.88 0.05
C ASP A 269 8.15 9.88 -0.37
N ALA A 270 9.34 10.39 -0.73
CA ALA A 270 10.53 9.56 -0.98
C ALA A 270 11.02 8.81 0.27
N PHE A 271 10.91 9.45 1.44
CA PHE A 271 11.26 8.86 2.73
C PHE A 271 10.32 7.71 3.10
N ASP A 272 9.01 7.89 2.95
CA ASP A 272 8.02 6.83 3.18
C ASP A 272 8.20 5.67 2.21
N ALA A 273 8.57 5.97 0.95
CA ALA A 273 8.92 4.94 -0.03
C ALA A 273 10.11 4.08 0.45
N MET A 274 11.14 4.69 1.03
CA MET A 274 12.31 3.98 1.56
C MET A 274 11.99 3.16 2.81
N LEU A 275 11.17 3.68 3.72
CA LEU A 275 10.74 2.96 4.92
C LEU A 275 10.03 1.65 4.56
N GLY A 276 9.06 1.73 3.65
CA GLY A 276 8.33 0.55 3.21
C GLY A 276 9.24 -0.48 2.53
N LEU A 277 10.21 -0.04 1.73
CA LEU A 277 11.20 -0.94 1.11
C LEU A 277 12.02 -1.70 2.15
N LEU A 278 12.52 -1.01 3.18
CA LEU A 278 13.31 -1.64 4.24
C LEU A 278 12.49 -2.65 5.05
N MET A 279 11.21 -2.36 5.32
CA MET A 279 10.31 -3.31 5.96
C MET A 279 10.09 -4.55 5.08
N MET A 280 9.88 -4.36 3.77
CA MET A 280 9.76 -5.48 2.83
C MET A 280 11.03 -6.34 2.80
N ILE A 281 12.23 -5.73 2.85
CA ILE A 281 13.50 -6.48 2.98
C ILE A 281 13.49 -7.30 4.26
N ALA A 282 13.16 -6.69 5.40
CA ALA A 282 13.11 -7.38 6.68
C ALA A 282 12.14 -8.58 6.66
N VAL A 283 10.98 -8.44 6.01
CA VAL A 283 10.01 -9.55 5.82
C VAL A 283 10.59 -10.66 4.95
N VAL A 284 11.16 -10.31 3.79
CA VAL A 284 11.71 -11.30 2.84
C VAL A 284 12.94 -12.02 3.40
N GLU A 285 13.75 -11.36 4.21
CA GLU A 285 14.87 -11.97 4.95
C GLU A 285 14.40 -12.79 6.17
N GLY A 286 13.11 -12.75 6.50
CA GLY A 286 12.55 -13.43 7.66
C GLY A 286 12.93 -12.82 9.01
N ALA A 287 13.46 -11.60 9.02
CA ALA A 287 13.66 -10.80 10.24
C ALA A 287 12.33 -10.28 10.80
N LEU A 288 11.33 -10.08 9.93
CA LEU A 288 9.95 -9.82 10.28
C LEU A 288 9.03 -10.92 9.72
N PRO A 289 7.93 -11.26 10.39
CA PRO A 289 6.91 -12.16 9.86
C PRO A 289 6.17 -11.50 8.67
N VAL A 290 5.67 -12.32 7.74
CA VAL A 290 4.87 -11.86 6.59
C VAL A 290 3.51 -11.31 7.05
N ALA A 291 2.84 -12.05 7.94
CA ALA A 291 1.58 -11.71 8.58
C ALA A 291 1.32 -12.67 9.75
N SER A 292 0.33 -12.36 10.58
CA SER A 292 -0.31 -13.36 11.46
C SER A 292 -1.11 -14.38 10.64
N ARG A 293 -1.65 -15.42 11.28
CA ARG A 293 -2.52 -16.39 10.60
C ARG A 293 -3.79 -15.68 10.13
N LEU A 294 -3.97 -15.65 8.81
CA LEU A 294 -5.12 -14.99 8.19
C LEU A 294 -6.35 -15.90 8.13
N SER A 295 -7.51 -15.32 8.40
CA SER A 295 -8.83 -15.96 8.24
C SER A 295 -9.17 -16.17 6.75
N PRO A 296 -10.21 -16.96 6.41
CA PRO A 296 -10.69 -17.04 5.03
C PRO A 296 -11.10 -15.68 4.46
N VAL A 297 -11.82 -14.86 5.24
CA VAL A 297 -12.28 -13.53 4.83
C VAL A 297 -11.10 -12.58 4.56
N GLU A 298 -10.08 -12.62 5.41
CA GLU A 298 -8.86 -11.80 5.22
C GLU A 298 -8.09 -12.20 3.97
N ARG A 299 -8.07 -13.50 3.64
CA ARG A 299 -7.40 -13.98 2.42
C ARG A 299 -8.20 -13.73 1.16
N GLN A 300 -9.52 -13.88 1.20
CA GLN A 300 -10.34 -13.85 -0.02
C GLN A 300 -10.88 -12.45 -0.33
N LEU A 301 -11.04 -11.59 0.67
CA LEU A 301 -11.89 -10.40 0.54
C LEU A 301 -11.25 -9.13 1.07
N GLU A 302 -10.84 -9.13 2.34
CA GLU A 302 -10.31 -7.91 2.97
C GLU A 302 -8.85 -7.64 2.58
N GLY A 303 -8.04 -8.68 2.35
CA GLY A 303 -6.60 -8.52 2.19
C GLY A 303 -5.90 -8.26 3.51
N TRP A 304 -4.59 -8.00 3.44
CA TRP A 304 -3.76 -7.76 4.63
C TRP A 304 -2.58 -6.85 4.33
N ILE A 305 -2.06 -6.18 5.36
CA ILE A 305 -0.88 -5.32 5.28
C ILE A 305 0.36 -6.17 5.54
N LEU A 306 1.32 -6.15 4.63
CA LEU A 306 2.57 -6.90 4.77
C LEU A 306 3.30 -6.50 6.06
N GLY A 307 3.71 -7.48 6.85
CA GLY A 307 4.41 -7.29 8.12
C GLY A 307 3.50 -7.07 9.33
N LEU A 308 2.19 -6.87 9.15
CA LEU A 308 1.27 -6.66 10.26
C LEU A 308 0.97 -7.98 11.00
N CYS A 309 1.25 -8.01 12.29
CA CYS A 309 0.91 -9.11 13.20
C CYS A 309 0.04 -8.62 14.35
N ARG A 310 -0.78 -9.54 14.87
CA ARG A 310 -1.66 -9.36 16.03
C ARG A 310 -0.91 -9.70 17.32
#